data_AF-A0A842RSN9-F1
#
_entry.id   AF-A0A842RSN9-F1
#
_cell.length_a   1.000
_cell.length_b   1.000
_cell.length_c   1.000
_cell.angle_alpha   90.00
_cell.angle_beta   90.00
_cell.angle_gamma   90.00
#
_symmetry.space_group_name_H-M   'P 1'
#
loop_
_entity.id
_entity.type
_entity.pdbx_description
1 polymer ?
#
loop_
_entity_poly.entity_id
_entity_poly.type
_entity_poly.pdbx_seq_one_letter_code
_entity_poly.pdbx_strand_id
1 'polypeptide(L)'
;MGTLSEKEVKELPKRFDTVPYNTFFKLWYALQKALPKDQKPEILTRIGRTIGKEFDVEGIETMDDFLKKLKNFLETEWAITDNARIDVKRNNEGEVTKIIAFQDSCKMCFANTYYRMHDYGSPSCMFPQVVMGILTKVRNKFGFRNMRYEGVQKGGVGVCTMAWNVK
;
A
#
# COMPACT_ATOMS: atom_id res chain seq x y z
N MET A 1 6.76 27.97 -9.66
CA MET A 1 7.42 26.65 -9.69
C MET A 1 6.94 25.93 -10.94
N GLY A 2 7.85 25.48 -11.80
CA GLY A 2 7.49 24.78 -13.04
C GLY A 2 7.05 23.35 -12.77
N THR A 3 6.02 22.89 -13.49
CA THR A 3 5.59 21.49 -13.52
C THR A 3 6.55 20.65 -14.37
N LEU A 4 6.89 19.45 -13.91
CA LEU A 4 7.72 18.49 -14.64
C LEU A 4 6.98 17.95 -15.87
N SER A 5 7.70 17.72 -16.97
CA SER A 5 7.22 17.04 -18.17
C SER A 5 7.12 15.52 -17.99
N GLU A 6 6.30 14.84 -18.79
CA GLU A 6 6.16 13.37 -18.74
C GLU A 6 7.48 12.62 -18.93
N LYS A 7 8.38 13.19 -19.74
CA LYS A 7 9.70 12.60 -20.00
C LYS A 7 10.57 12.67 -18.74
N GLU A 8 10.60 13.83 -18.09
CA GLU A 8 11.34 14.01 -16.83
C GLU A 8 10.82 13.08 -15.74
N VAL A 9 9.50 12.88 -15.64
CA VAL A 9 8.90 11.93 -14.68
C VAL A 9 9.32 10.49 -14.96
N LYS A 10 9.43 10.08 -16.23
CA LYS A 10 9.84 8.72 -16.60
C LYS A 10 11.33 8.44 -16.38
N GLU A 11 12.15 9.49 -16.44
CA GLU A 11 13.60 9.42 -16.23
C GLU A 11 14.01 9.51 -14.76
N LEU A 12 13.07 9.84 -13.85
CA LEU A 12 13.34 9.81 -12.42
C LEU A 12 13.80 8.40 -11.99
N PRO A 13 14.80 8.33 -11.08
CA PRO A 13 15.24 7.05 -10.55
C PRO A 13 14.05 6.34 -9.92
N LYS A 14 13.81 5.10 -10.37
CA LYS A 14 12.78 4.22 -9.79
C LYS A 14 13.12 3.75 -8.37
N ARG A 15 14.37 3.99 -7.94
CA ARG A 15 14.92 3.64 -6.63
C ARG A 15 15.75 4.81 -6.14
N PHE A 16 15.36 5.37 -4.99
CA PHE A 16 16.20 6.29 -4.25
C PHE A 16 17.02 5.48 -3.24
N ASP A 17 18.26 5.88 -2.96
CA ASP A 17 19.22 5.18 -2.06
C ASP A 17 18.83 5.25 -0.57
N THR A 18 17.56 5.03 -0.28
CA THR A 18 16.84 5.16 0.99
C THR A 18 16.56 6.61 1.42
N VAL A 19 15.27 6.93 1.51
CA VAL A 19 14.80 8.13 2.22
C VAL A 19 14.77 7.77 3.71
N PRO A 20 15.47 8.50 4.61
CA PRO A 20 15.39 8.25 6.03
C PRO A 20 13.93 8.25 6.51
N TYR A 21 13.55 7.30 7.38
CA TYR A 21 12.16 7.18 7.83
C TYR A 21 11.61 8.49 8.42
N ASN A 22 12.44 9.25 9.15
CA ASN A 22 12.05 10.56 9.68
C ASN A 22 11.63 11.56 8.58
N THR A 23 12.31 11.53 7.43
CA THR A 23 11.98 12.36 6.27
C THR A 23 10.66 11.91 5.65
N PHE A 24 10.48 10.60 5.45
CA PHE A 24 9.21 10.04 4.97
C PHE A 24 8.04 10.39 5.90
N PHE A 25 8.23 10.22 7.21
CA PHE A 25 7.25 10.55 8.24
C PHE A 25 6.82 12.02 8.15
N LYS A 26 7.78 12.96 8.15
CA LYS A 26 7.51 14.40 8.08
C LYS A 26 6.77 14.76 6.80
N LEU A 27 7.23 14.25 5.66
CA LEU A 27 6.59 14.51 4.36
C LEU A 27 5.16 13.98 4.33
N TRP A 28 4.95 12.74 4.77
CA TRP A 28 3.63 12.11 4.76
C TRP A 28 2.65 12.77 5.75
N TYR A 29 3.13 13.13 6.94
CA TYR A 29 2.36 13.88 7.92
C TYR A 29 1.96 15.26 7.37
N ALA A 30 2.91 15.99 6.78
CA ALA A 30 2.66 17.32 6.19
C ALA A 30 1.65 17.24 5.03
N LEU A 31 1.79 16.25 4.14
CA LEU A 31 0.87 16.02 3.03
C LEU A 31 -0.57 15.83 3.54
N GLN A 32 -0.78 14.92 4.49
CA GLN A 32 -2.13 14.68 5.03
C GLN A 32 -2.73 15.88 5.76
N LYS A 33 -1.89 16.72 6.38
CA LYS A 33 -2.34 17.94 7.06
C LYS A 33 -2.70 19.05 6.07
N ALA A 34 -1.94 19.18 4.99
CA ALA A 34 -2.13 20.22 3.97
C ALA A 34 -3.30 19.92 3.02
N LEU A 35 -3.65 18.66 2.78
CA LEU A 35 -4.73 18.29 1.87
C LEU A 35 -6.12 18.72 2.40
N PRO A 36 -6.96 19.36 1.56
CA PRO A 36 -8.36 19.66 1.90
C PRO A 36 -9.11 18.43 2.36
N LYS A 37 -9.95 18.54 3.40
CA LYS A 37 -10.62 17.39 4.04
C LYS A 37 -11.49 16.59 3.06
N ASP A 38 -12.15 17.29 2.15
CA ASP A 38 -13.03 16.76 1.10
C ASP A 38 -12.27 16.04 -0.03
N GLN A 39 -11.06 16.51 -0.38
CA GLN A 39 -10.26 15.94 -1.48
C GLN A 39 -9.24 14.90 -1.01
N LYS A 40 -8.88 14.92 0.28
CA LYS A 40 -7.88 14.05 0.88
C LYS A 40 -8.09 12.56 0.57
N PRO A 41 -9.31 11.98 0.72
CA PRO A 41 -9.51 10.56 0.43
C PRO A 41 -9.24 10.20 -1.04
N GLU A 42 -9.65 11.07 -1.96
CA GLU A 42 -9.46 10.85 -3.39
C GLU A 42 -7.99 10.94 -3.79
N ILE A 43 -7.30 11.99 -3.34
CA ILE A 43 -5.88 12.22 -3.65
C ILE A 43 -5.03 11.07 -3.11
N LEU A 44 -5.24 10.67 -1.85
CA LEU A 44 -4.46 9.57 -1.25
C LEU A 44 -4.80 8.22 -1.89
N THR A 45 -6.02 8.04 -2.39
CA THR A 45 -6.38 6.87 -3.21
C THR A 45 -5.59 6.84 -4.51
N ARG A 46 -5.49 7.98 -5.22
CA ARG A 46 -4.70 8.07 -6.45
C ARG A 46 -3.21 7.81 -6.19
N ILE A 47 -2.65 8.36 -5.11
CA ILE A 47 -1.26 8.12 -4.71
C ILE A 47 -1.05 6.63 -4.43
N GLY A 48 -1.85 6.02 -3.56
CA GLY A 48 -1.72 4.60 -3.22
C GLY A 48 -1.80 3.70 -4.45
N ARG A 49 -2.76 3.95 -5.35
CA ARG A 49 -2.86 3.20 -6.63
C ARG A 49 -1.64 3.37 -7.52
N THR A 50 -1.04 4.55 -7.53
CA THR A 50 0.16 4.84 -8.34
C THR A 50 1.35 4.06 -7.81
N ILE A 51 1.58 4.09 -6.49
CA ILE A 51 2.59 3.26 -5.82
C ILE A 51 2.40 1.78 -6.19
N GLY A 52 1.18 1.25 -6.02
CA GLY A 52 0.89 -0.15 -6.34
C GLY A 52 1.09 -0.51 -7.82
N LYS A 53 1.02 0.45 -8.74
CA LYS A 53 1.28 0.22 -10.18
C LYS A 53 2.77 0.02 -10.48
N GLU A 54 3.67 0.46 -9.61
CA GLU A 54 5.11 0.26 -9.80
C GLU A 54 5.55 -1.18 -9.53
N PHE A 55 4.74 -1.97 -8.81
CA PHE A 55 5.02 -3.37 -8.49
C PHE A 55 5.38 -4.20 -9.72
N ASP A 56 6.58 -4.77 -9.74
CA ASP A 56 7.04 -5.58 -10.85
C ASP A 56 6.42 -7.00 -10.84
N VAL A 57 5.75 -7.34 -11.94
CA VAL A 57 5.06 -8.63 -12.11
C VAL A 57 5.88 -9.66 -12.89
N GLU A 58 7.05 -9.29 -13.38
CA GLU A 58 7.92 -10.19 -14.14
C GLU A 58 8.34 -11.40 -13.31
N GLY A 59 8.35 -12.61 -13.89
CA GLY A 59 8.76 -13.83 -13.18
C GLY A 59 7.82 -14.34 -12.09
N ILE A 60 6.62 -13.76 -11.93
CA ILE A 60 5.59 -14.30 -11.04
C ILE A 60 4.85 -15.43 -11.76
N GLU A 61 4.97 -16.69 -11.34
CA GLU A 61 4.23 -17.81 -11.94
C GLU A 61 3.19 -18.38 -10.98
N THR A 62 3.53 -18.45 -9.70
CA THR A 62 2.70 -19.02 -8.64
C THR A 62 2.22 -17.95 -7.65
N MET A 63 1.26 -18.33 -6.81
CA MET A 63 0.82 -17.47 -5.69
C MET A 63 1.98 -17.22 -4.71
N ASP A 64 2.85 -18.19 -4.50
CA ASP A 64 3.97 -18.06 -3.58
C ASP A 64 5.02 -17.07 -4.12
N ASP A 65 5.28 -17.06 -5.43
CA ASP A 65 6.13 -16.04 -6.06
C ASP A 65 5.55 -14.65 -5.89
N PHE A 66 4.23 -14.52 -6.07
CA PHE A 66 3.53 -13.27 -5.84
C PHE A 66 3.66 -12.79 -4.40
N LEU A 67 3.42 -13.67 -3.41
CA LEU A 67 3.53 -13.30 -2.00
C LEU A 67 4.96 -12.91 -1.61
N LYS A 68 5.98 -13.62 -2.11
CA LYS A 68 7.39 -13.28 -1.91
C LYS A 68 7.75 -11.93 -2.52
N LYS A 69 7.35 -11.68 -3.78
CA LYS A 69 7.57 -10.39 -4.43
C LYS A 69 6.82 -9.26 -3.74
N LEU A 70 5.57 -9.49 -3.34
CA LEU A 70 4.76 -8.51 -2.60
C LEU A 70 5.43 -8.15 -1.27
N LYS A 71 5.94 -9.15 -0.53
CA LYS A 71 6.72 -8.92 0.68
C LYS A 71 7.96 -8.04 0.39
N ASN A 72 8.77 -8.40 -0.61
CA ASN A 72 9.95 -7.62 -0.99
C ASN A 72 9.61 -6.19 -1.42
N PHE A 73 8.53 -6.00 -2.18
CA PHE A 73 8.07 -4.68 -2.58
C PHE A 73 7.72 -3.82 -1.36
N LEU A 74 7.01 -4.39 -0.39
CA LEU A 74 6.57 -3.68 0.81
C LEU A 74 7.72 -3.41 1.80
N GLU A 75 8.70 -4.29 1.91
CA GLU A 75 9.80 -4.18 2.89
C GLU A 75 11.03 -3.46 2.34
N THR A 76 11.39 -3.73 1.09
CA THR A 76 12.66 -3.30 0.51
C THR A 76 12.48 -2.15 -0.48
N GLU A 77 11.57 -2.30 -1.46
CA GLU A 77 11.47 -1.34 -2.57
C GLU A 77 10.81 -0.04 -2.14
N TRP A 78 9.62 -0.15 -1.54
CA TRP A 78 8.88 1.00 -1.02
C TRP A 78 8.99 1.13 0.50
N ALA A 79 9.59 0.15 1.17
CA ALA A 79 9.90 0.14 2.60
C ALA A 79 8.74 0.62 3.49
N ILE A 80 7.51 0.24 3.16
CA ILE A 80 6.25 0.65 3.79
C ILE A 80 6.08 0.05 5.19
N THR A 81 6.63 -1.13 5.41
CA THR A 81 6.58 -1.88 6.67
C THR A 81 7.88 -2.65 6.82
N ASP A 82 8.29 -2.97 8.05
CA ASP A 82 9.54 -3.68 8.31
C ASP A 82 9.33 -5.20 8.43
N ASN A 83 8.09 -5.64 8.65
CA ASN A 83 7.71 -7.06 8.71
C ASN A 83 6.34 -7.28 8.03
N ALA A 84 6.35 -7.33 6.70
CA ALA A 84 5.16 -7.61 5.91
C ALA A 84 4.82 -9.10 6.02
N ARG A 85 3.67 -9.40 6.64
CA ARG A 85 3.06 -10.73 6.59
C ARG A 85 1.81 -10.68 5.72
N ILE A 86 1.83 -11.40 4.60
CA ILE A 86 0.67 -11.55 3.72
C ILE A 86 0.28 -13.02 3.68
N ASP A 87 -1.00 -13.29 3.84
CA ASP A 87 -1.60 -14.62 3.83
C ASP A 87 -2.76 -14.67 2.82
N VAL A 88 -3.18 -15.88 2.45
CA VAL A 88 -4.26 -16.11 1.49
C VAL A 88 -5.31 -17.04 2.07
N LYS A 89 -6.58 -16.64 1.97
CA LYS A 89 -7.70 -17.53 2.28
C LYS A 89 -8.12 -18.28 1.03
N ARG A 90 -8.23 -19.60 1.11
CA ARG A 90 -8.72 -20.46 0.02
C ARG A 90 -10.12 -21.00 0.31
N ASN A 91 -10.88 -21.28 -0.74
CA ASN A 91 -12.13 -22.06 -0.64
C ASN A 91 -11.84 -23.57 -0.63
N ASN A 92 -12.89 -24.38 -0.59
CA ASN A 92 -12.79 -25.86 -0.61
C ASN A 92 -12.22 -26.42 -1.93
N GLU A 93 -12.24 -25.63 -3.00
CA GLU A 93 -11.69 -25.98 -4.32
C GLU A 93 -10.22 -25.54 -4.47
N GLY A 94 -9.63 -24.94 -3.42
CA GLY A 94 -8.26 -24.45 -3.41
C GLY A 94 -8.06 -23.07 -4.05
N GLU A 95 -9.14 -22.43 -4.54
CA GLU A 95 -9.08 -21.09 -5.12
C GLU A 95 -8.85 -20.02 -4.05
N VAL A 96 -7.98 -19.06 -4.34
CA VAL A 96 -7.78 -17.90 -3.45
C VAL A 96 -9.01 -16.99 -3.50
N THR A 97 -9.63 -16.79 -2.35
CA THR A 97 -10.82 -15.94 -2.16
C THR A 97 -10.50 -14.63 -1.45
N LYS A 98 -9.46 -14.61 -0.62
CA LYS A 98 -8.99 -13.39 0.06
C LYS A 98 -7.48 -13.31 0.13
N ILE A 99 -6.99 -12.08 0.07
CA ILE A 99 -5.64 -11.70 0.47
C ILE A 99 -5.74 -10.98 1.80
N ILE A 100 -4.91 -11.36 2.77
CA ILE A 100 -4.92 -10.81 4.13
C ILE A 100 -3.52 -10.29 4.44
N ALA A 101 -3.40 -8.98 4.68
CA ALA A 101 -2.15 -8.36 5.11
C ALA A 101 -2.21 -8.08 6.61
N PHE A 102 -1.25 -8.64 7.34
CA PHE A 102 -0.94 -8.31 8.72
C PHE A 102 0.24 -7.34 8.70
N GLN A 103 0.05 -6.17 9.28
CA GLN A 103 1.07 -5.15 9.35
C GLN A 103 1.25 -4.81 10.83
N ASP A 104 2.45 -5.03 11.37
CA ASP A 104 2.83 -4.76 12.75
C ASP A 104 3.74 -3.52 12.89
N SER A 105 4.27 -3.04 11.78
CA SER A 105 5.32 -2.01 11.67
C SER A 105 5.06 -1.03 10.53
N CYS A 106 3.79 -0.79 10.19
CA CYS A 106 3.45 0.08 9.06
C CYS A 106 3.83 1.54 9.34
N LYS A 107 4.79 2.05 8.57
CA LYS A 107 5.32 3.42 8.66
C LYS A 107 4.27 4.50 8.37
N MET A 108 3.27 4.19 7.55
CA MET A 108 2.12 5.07 7.32
C MET A 108 1.19 5.14 8.54
N CYS A 109 0.99 4.03 9.24
CA CYS A 109 0.11 3.96 10.42
C CYS A 109 0.63 4.81 11.58
N PHE A 110 1.94 4.90 11.75
CA PHE A 110 2.54 5.74 12.79
C PHE A 110 2.24 7.23 12.55
N ALA A 111 2.51 7.73 11.34
CA ALA A 111 2.17 9.12 10.95
C ALA A 111 0.67 9.44 11.06
N ASN A 112 -0.19 8.50 10.65
CA ASN A 112 -1.64 8.64 10.79
C ASN A 112 -2.05 8.74 12.27
N THR A 113 -1.45 7.91 13.13
CA THR A 113 -1.70 7.91 14.57
C THR A 113 -1.25 9.21 15.20
N TYR A 114 -0.06 9.69 14.85
CA TYR A 114 0.48 10.96 15.32
C TYR A 114 -0.42 12.14 14.95
N TYR A 115 -0.84 12.26 13.68
CA TYR A 115 -1.74 13.32 13.23
C TYR A 115 -3.09 13.33 13.96
N ARG A 116 -3.64 12.14 14.20
CA ARG A 116 -4.90 12.00 14.96
C ARG A 116 -4.73 12.43 16.42
N MET A 117 -3.62 12.04 17.07
CA MET A 117 -3.41 12.27 18.50
C MET A 117 -2.97 13.70 18.83
N HIS A 118 -2.21 14.35 17.95
CA HIS A 118 -1.60 15.66 18.25
C HIS A 118 -2.29 16.84 17.58
N ASP A 119 -3.00 16.63 16.46
CA ASP A 119 -3.68 17.72 15.73
C ASP A 119 -5.19 17.50 15.59
N TYR A 120 -5.75 16.49 16.27
CA TYR A 120 -7.16 16.08 16.14
C TYR A 120 -7.59 15.88 14.67
N GLY A 121 -6.64 15.47 13.83
CA GLY A 121 -6.85 15.25 12.42
C GLY A 121 -7.62 13.97 12.12
N SER A 122 -8.26 13.93 10.94
CA SER A 122 -8.84 12.70 10.38
C SER A 122 -7.89 12.13 9.33
N PRO A 123 -6.95 11.23 9.70
CA PRO A 123 -6.01 10.64 8.75
C PRO A 123 -6.72 9.71 7.76
N SER A 124 -6.11 9.51 6.60
CA SER A 124 -6.59 8.59 5.56
C SER A 124 -5.46 7.68 5.15
N CYS A 125 -5.66 6.37 5.26
CA CYS A 125 -4.62 5.38 4.95
C CYS A 125 -4.61 5.04 3.46
N MET A 126 -3.46 5.20 2.79
CA MET A 126 -3.31 4.82 1.39
C MET A 126 -2.93 3.35 1.18
N PHE A 127 -2.47 2.64 2.23
CA PHE A 127 -2.04 1.24 2.13
C PHE A 127 -3.06 0.31 1.44
N PRO A 128 -4.39 0.42 1.72
CA PRO A 128 -5.36 -0.38 0.99
C PRO A 128 -5.34 -0.19 -0.52
N GLN A 129 -5.04 1.02 -0.96
CA GLN A 129 -5.01 1.37 -2.37
C GLN A 129 -3.67 0.99 -3.02
N VAL A 130 -2.58 0.90 -2.26
CA VAL A 130 -1.33 0.27 -2.69
C VAL A 130 -1.59 -1.18 -3.06
N VAL A 131 -2.13 -1.97 -2.12
CA VAL A 131 -2.42 -3.39 -2.35
C VAL A 131 -3.42 -3.57 -3.49
N MET A 132 -4.48 -2.76 -3.55
CA MET A 132 -5.42 -2.83 -4.67
C MET A 132 -4.79 -2.50 -6.03
N GLY A 133 -3.83 -1.56 -6.08
CA GLY A 133 -3.05 -1.29 -7.29
C GLY A 133 -2.27 -2.51 -7.75
N ILE A 134 -1.60 -3.19 -6.82
CA ILE A 134 -0.84 -4.42 -7.05
C ILE A 134 -1.76 -5.55 -7.53
N LEU A 135 -2.86 -5.81 -6.81
CA LEU A 135 -3.82 -6.86 -7.15
C LEU A 135 -4.39 -6.67 -8.57
N THR A 136 -4.58 -5.42 -8.98
CA THR A 136 -5.03 -5.10 -10.36
C THR A 136 -4.05 -5.57 -11.42
N LYS A 137 -2.72 -5.52 -11.16
CA LYS A 137 -1.70 -5.99 -12.11
C LYS A 137 -1.69 -7.51 -12.27
N VAL A 138 -1.93 -8.23 -11.18
CA VAL A 138 -1.89 -9.70 -11.18
C VAL A 138 -3.26 -10.35 -11.39
N ARG A 139 -4.33 -9.55 -11.50
CA ARG A 139 -5.71 -10.04 -11.52
C ARG A 139 -5.97 -11.09 -12.60
N ASN A 140 -5.49 -10.87 -13.82
CA ASN A 140 -5.75 -11.76 -14.93
C ASN A 140 -4.99 -13.08 -14.76
N LYS A 141 -3.77 -13.01 -14.20
CA LYS A 141 -2.92 -14.17 -13.96
C LYS A 141 -3.51 -15.12 -12.93
N PHE A 142 -4.07 -14.58 -11.85
CA PHE A 142 -4.64 -15.38 -10.76
C PHE A 142 -6.17 -15.50 -10.82
N GLY A 143 -6.80 -15.04 -11.90
CA GLY A 143 -8.25 -15.09 -12.07
C GLY A 143 -9.02 -14.30 -10.99
N PHE A 144 -8.44 -13.23 -10.45
CA PHE A 144 -9.09 -12.39 -9.46
C PHE A 144 -10.21 -11.58 -10.09
N ARG A 145 -11.38 -11.59 -9.44
CA ARG A 145 -12.60 -10.91 -9.88
C ARG A 145 -13.23 -10.18 -8.69
N ASN A 146 -14.08 -9.20 -8.96
CA ASN A 146 -14.82 -8.46 -7.93
C ASN A 146 -13.97 -7.91 -6.77
N MET A 147 -12.69 -7.59 -7.04
CA MET A 147 -11.74 -7.26 -5.99
C MET A 147 -12.22 -6.08 -5.16
N ARG A 148 -12.33 -6.27 -3.84
CA ARG A 148 -12.80 -5.25 -2.92
C ARG A 148 -12.02 -5.28 -1.62
N TYR A 149 -11.76 -4.09 -1.09
CA TYR A 149 -11.23 -3.94 0.25
C TYR A 149 -12.36 -4.15 1.26
N GLU A 150 -12.20 -5.08 2.19
CA GLU A 150 -13.24 -5.45 3.16
C GLU A 150 -13.08 -4.74 4.52
N GLY A 151 -12.01 -3.98 4.70
CA GLY A 151 -11.80 -3.14 5.89
C GLY A 151 -10.55 -3.50 6.68
N VAL A 152 -10.44 -2.86 7.84
CA VAL A 152 -9.32 -3.00 8.77
C VAL A 152 -9.83 -3.53 10.12
N GLN A 153 -9.26 -4.64 10.56
CA GLN A 153 -9.32 -5.04 11.96
C GLN A 153 -8.08 -4.45 12.65
N LYS A 154 -8.31 -3.49 13.54
CA LYS A 154 -7.23 -2.82 14.28
C LYS A 154 -6.88 -3.67 15.50
N GLY A 155 -5.57 -3.92 15.68
CA GLY A 155 -5.02 -4.48 16.91
C GLY A 155 -4.50 -3.38 17.83
N GLY A 156 -3.35 -3.64 18.47
CA GLY A 156 -2.58 -2.62 19.20
C GLY A 156 -2.03 -1.51 18.31
N VAL A 157 -1.30 -0.55 18.91
CA VAL A 157 -0.67 0.57 18.18
C VAL A 157 0.27 0.02 17.10
N GLY A 158 0.13 0.49 15.86
CA GLY A 158 0.94 0.03 14.72
C GLY A 158 0.49 -1.29 14.10
N VAL A 159 -0.46 -2.00 14.72
CA VAL A 159 -0.95 -3.30 14.24
C VAL A 159 -2.28 -3.16 13.51
N CYS A 160 -2.30 -3.55 12.25
CA CYS A 160 -3.54 -3.66 11.47
C CYS A 160 -3.57 -4.94 10.62
N THR A 161 -4.73 -5.59 10.65
CA THR A 161 -5.07 -6.67 9.73
C THR A 161 -6.03 -6.11 8.69
N MET A 162 -5.69 -6.27 7.43
CA MET A 162 -6.47 -5.78 6.30
C MET A 162 -6.77 -6.93 5.36
N ALA A 163 -7.99 -6.98 4.84
CA ALA A 163 -8.42 -8.04 3.93
C ALA A 163 -8.96 -7.47 2.62
N TRP A 164 -8.63 -8.16 1.53
CA TRP A 164 -9.21 -7.94 0.21
C TRP A 164 -9.86 -9.22 -0.24
N ASN A 165 -11.16 -9.14 -0.54
CA ASN A 165 -11.78 -10.18 -1.34
C ASN A 165 -11.28 -10.06 -2.78
N VAL A 166 -11.02 -11.19 -3.42
CA VAL A 166 -10.51 -11.29 -4.79
C VAL A 166 -11.35 -12.20 -5.68
N LYS A 167 -12.58 -12.53 -5.24
CA LYS A 167 -13.54 -13.40 -5.93
C LYS A 167 -14.96 -12.87 -5.78
#